data_AF-A0A2A2TEJ8-F1
#
_entry.id   AF-A0A2A2TEJ8-F1
#
_cell.length_a   1.000
_cell.length_b   1.000
_cell.length_c   1.000
_cell.angle_alpha   90.00
_cell.angle_beta   90.00
_cell.angle_gamma   90.00
#
_symmetry.space_group_name_H-M   'P 1'
#
loop_
_entity.id
_entity.type
_entity.pdbx_description
1 polymer ?
#
loop_
_entity_poly.entity_id
_entity_poly.type
_entity_poly.pdbx_seq_one_letter_code
_entity_poly.pdbx_strand_id
1 'polypeptide(L)' 'MVTYNRYAGTGIKKLLTERELKEARDWLVDCAFADVDADDIYYKMDETEIARAIRQHYDGGVEAFRQSVSAK' A
#
# COMPACT_ATOMS: atom_id res chain seq x y z
N MET A 1 2.22 -27.88 5.33
CA MET A 1 2.74 -26.53 5.08
C MET A 1 2.28 -26.12 3.69
N VAL A 2 1.22 -25.32 3.60
CA VAL A 2 0.66 -24.90 2.31
C VAL A 2 1.19 -23.51 2.03
N THR A 3 2.02 -23.41 0.99
CA THR A 3 2.62 -22.18 0.48
C THR A 3 1.54 -21.28 -0.09
N TYR A 4 1.42 -20.07 0.46
CA TYR A 4 0.56 -19.01 -0.04
C TYR A 4 1.07 -18.58 -1.42
N ASN A 5 0.36 -18.96 -2.48
CA ASN A 5 0.52 -18.36 -3.79
C ASN A 5 -0.88 -18.13 -4.39
N ARG A 6 -1.49 -17.00 -4.04
CA ARG A 6 -2.88 -16.67 -4.43
C ARG A 6 -2.99 -15.31 -5.11
N TYR A 7 -2.04 -14.97 -5.99
CA TYR A 7 -2.12 -13.78 -6.84
C TYR A 7 -1.86 -14.05 -8.32
N ALA A 8 -2.22 -15.23 -8.81
CA ALA A 8 -2.28 -15.53 -10.24
C ALA A 8 -3.72 -15.90 -10.60
N GLY A 9 -4.47 -15.01 -11.25
CA GLY A 9 -5.67 -15.47 -11.98
C GLY A 9 -6.90 -14.58 -12.11
N THR A 10 -6.94 -13.34 -11.63
CA THR A 10 -8.07 -12.44 -11.95
C THR A 10 -7.57 -11.06 -12.31
N GLY A 11 -8.00 -10.54 -13.47
CA GLY A 11 -7.64 -9.24 -14.02
C GLY A 11 -8.24 -8.07 -13.24
N ILE A 12 -7.95 -7.98 -11.94
CA ILE A 12 -8.11 -6.77 -11.16
C ILE A 12 -6.88 -5.94 -11.52
N LYS A 13 -7.06 -4.79 -12.17
CA LYS A 13 -5.97 -3.81 -12.33
C LYS A 13 -5.46 -3.48 -10.93
N LYS A 14 -4.38 -4.12 -10.49
CA LYS A 14 -3.63 -3.68 -9.31
C LYS A 14 -3.31 -2.21 -9.51
N LEU A 15 -3.86 -1.36 -8.66
CA LEU A 15 -3.58 0.08 -8.64
C LEU A 15 -2.10 0.32 -8.32
N LEU A 16 -1.48 -0.57 -7.54
CA LEU A 16 -0.10 -0.51 -7.07
C LEU A 16 0.58 -1.88 -7.21
N THR A 17 1.84 -1.89 -7.58
CA THR A 17 2.70 -3.08 -7.56
C THR A 17 2.99 -3.52 -6.12
N GLU A 18 3.44 -4.76 -5.92
CA GLU A 18 3.77 -5.26 -4.58
C GLU A 18 4.85 -4.43 -3.88
N ARG A 19 5.80 -3.88 -4.64
CA ARG A 19 6.82 -2.96 -4.12
C ARG A 19 6.20 -1.65 -3.64
N GLU A 20 5.35 -1.04 -4.46
CA GLU A 20 4.67 0.22 -4.13
C GLU A 20 3.70 0.05 -2.95
N LEU A 21 2.98 -1.07 -2.89
CA LEU A 21 2.12 -1.42 -1.75
C LEU A 21 2.90 -1.56 -0.45
N LYS A 22 4.08 -2.20 -0.50
CA LYS A 22 4.92 -2.34 0.70
C LYS A 22 5.42 -0.99 1.19
N GLU A 23 5.99 -0.17 0.30
CA GLU A 23 6.44 1.19 0.64
C GLU A 23 5.28 2.07 1.11
N ALA A 24 4.08 1.92 0.53
CA ALA A 24 2.89 2.64 0.94
C ALA A 24 2.47 2.28 2.37
N ARG A 25 2.50 0.99 2.72
CA ARG A 25 2.21 0.52 4.07
C ARG A 25 3.26 1.01 5.06
N ASP A 26 4.53 0.93 4.70
CA ASP A 26 5.64 1.42 5.53
C ASP A 26 5.51 2.93 5.80
N TRP A 27 5.23 3.71 4.75
CA TRP A 27 4.95 5.14 4.87
C TRP A 27 3.70 5.43 5.71
N LEU A 28 2.63 4.63 5.56
CA LEU A 28 1.44 4.78 6.40
C LEU A 28 1.73 4.44 7.86
N VAL A 29 2.54 3.43 8.16
CA VAL A 29 2.96 3.10 9.54
C VAL A 29 3.75 4.25 10.15
N ASP A 30 4.69 4.82 9.38
CA ASP A 30 5.48 5.99 9.81
C ASP A 30 4.60 7.24 10.01
N CYS A 31 3.64 7.46 9.11
CA CYS A 31 2.76 8.63 9.12
C CYS A 31 1.54 8.51 10.06
N ALA A 32 1.08 7.30 10.39
CA ALA A 32 -0.09 7.07 11.23
C ALA A 32 0.20 7.22 12.74
N PHE A 33 1.41 7.66 13.11
CA PHE A 33 1.80 8.06 14.47
C PHE A 33 1.12 7.23 15.57
N ALA A 34 1.60 6.01 15.76
CA ALA A 34 1.41 5.17 16.95
C ALA A 34 0.00 4.65 17.28
N ASP A 35 -1.08 5.10 16.62
CA ASP A 35 -2.45 4.67 16.97
C ASP A 35 -2.95 3.48 16.12
N VAL A 36 -2.34 3.24 14.96
CA VAL A 36 -2.69 2.12 14.08
C VAL A 36 -1.56 1.09 14.08
N ASP A 37 -1.89 -0.14 14.46
CA ASP A 37 -0.96 -1.26 14.44
C ASP A 37 -0.52 -1.59 13.00
N ALA A 38 0.77 -1.84 12.81
CA ALA A 38 1.29 -2.18 11.49
C ALA A 38 0.58 -3.43 10.93
N ASP A 39 0.28 -4.41 11.78
CA ASP A 39 -0.42 -5.63 11.38
C ASP A 39 -1.81 -5.32 10.79
N ASP A 40 -2.54 -4.34 11.34
CA ASP A 40 -3.81 -3.88 10.79
C ASP A 40 -3.64 -3.27 9.38
N ILE A 41 -2.58 -2.50 9.16
CA ILE A 41 -2.27 -1.91 7.84
C ILE A 41 -1.86 -2.99 6.82
N TYR A 42 -1.12 -4.02 7.25
CA TYR A 42 -0.65 -5.08 6.36
C TYR A 42 -1.71 -6.12 6.02
N TYR A 43 -2.59 -6.46 6.98
CA TYR A 43 -3.54 -7.57 6.87
C TYR A 43 -5.01 -7.14 6.79
N LYS A 44 -5.39 -5.96 7.29
CA LYS A 44 -6.79 -5.48 7.22
C LYS A 44 -7.01 -4.39 6.18
N MET A 45 -6.01 -3.57 5.85
CA MET A 45 -6.15 -2.58 4.79
C MET A 45 -5.91 -3.17 3.39
N ASP A 46 -6.92 -2.99 2.55
CA ASP A 46 -6.90 -3.36 1.15
C ASP A 46 -6.19 -2.31 0.28
N GLU A 47 -5.83 -2.66 -0.96
CA GLU A 47 -5.11 -1.75 -1.88
C GLU A 47 -5.85 -0.42 -2.06
N THR A 48 -7.17 -0.47 -2.15
CA THR A 48 -8.01 0.72 -2.36
C THR A 48 -8.00 1.64 -1.14
N GLU A 49 -7.97 1.07 0.07
CA GLU A 49 -7.89 1.81 1.33
C GLU A 49 -6.53 2.50 1.45
N ILE A 50 -5.46 1.78 1.11
CA ILE A 50 -4.08 2.31 1.09
C ILE A 50 -3.97 3.45 0.06
N ALA A 51 -4.48 3.27 -1.15
CA ALA A 51 -4.49 4.30 -2.19
C ALA A 51 -5.30 5.54 -1.77
N ARG A 52 -6.41 5.33 -1.05
CA ARG A 52 -7.23 6.42 -0.51
C ARG A 52 -6.49 7.17 0.60
N ALA A 53 -5.82 6.46 1.50
CA ALA A 53 -5.02 7.06 2.58
C ALA A 53 -3.85 7.89 2.00
N ILE A 54 -3.14 7.37 1.00
CA ILE A 54 -2.12 8.14 0.27
C ILE A 54 -2.72 9.38 -0.37
N ARG A 55 -3.89 9.28 -1.04
CA ARG A 55 -4.55 10.47 -1.62
C ARG A 55 -4.93 11.54 -0.59
N GLN A 56 -5.20 11.14 0.66
CA GLN A 56 -5.60 12.06 1.72
C GLN A 56 -4.42 12.71 2.43
N HIS A 57 -3.30 11.99 2.57
CA HIS A 57 -2.17 12.41 3.39
C HIS A 57 -0.89 12.73 2.60
N TYR A 58 -0.76 12.25 1.37
CA TYR A 58 0.39 12.51 0.51
C TYR A 58 0.07 13.62 -0.50
N ASP A 59 0.82 14.72 -0.43
CA ASP A 59 0.67 15.84 -1.35
C ASP A 59 1.03 15.41 -2.78
N GLY A 60 0.09 15.54 -3.72
CA GLY A 60 0.19 14.97 -5.08
C GLY A 60 -0.40 13.56 -5.26
N GLY A 61 -0.93 12.96 -4.18
CA GLY A 61 -1.70 11.73 -4.20
C GLY A 61 -0.92 10.48 -4.66
N VAL A 62 -1.65 9.46 -5.13
CA VAL A 62 -1.08 8.13 -5.47
C VAL A 62 -0.06 8.20 -6.61
N GLU A 63 -0.23 9.10 -7.57
CA GLU A 63 0.72 9.24 -8.69
C GLU A 63 2.04 9.84 -8.24
N ALA A 64 2.03 10.86 -7.38
CA ALA A 64 3.25 11.44 -6.81
C ALA A 64 3.97 10.42 -5.90
N PHE A 65 3.22 9.70 -5.08
CA PHE A 65 3.77 8.62 -4.25
C PHE A 65 4.46 7.55 -5.11
N ARG A 66 3.79 7.13 -6.19
CA ARG A 66 4.34 6.18 -7.17
C ARG A 66 5.64 6.67 -7.79
N GLN A 67 5.71 7.95 -8.18
CA GLN A 67 6.95 8.53 -8.70
C GLN A 67 8.05 8.55 -7.64
N SER A 68 7.73 8.92 -6.39
CA SER A 68 8.69 8.91 -5.29
C SER A 68 9.25 7.52 -5.01
N VAL A 69 8.41 6.47 -5.06
CA VAL A 69 8.85 5.09 -4.88
C VAL A 69 9.61 4.57 -6.10
N SER A 70 9.23 4.97 -7.32
CA SER A 70 9.92 4.52 -8.54
C SER A 70 11.24 5.24 -8.78
N ALA A 71 11.42 6.44 -8.22
CA ALA A 71 12.67 7.20 -8.26
C ALA A 71 13.68 6.76 -7.18
N LYS A 72 13.26 5.87 -6.28
CA LYS A 72 14.05 5.24 -5.22
C LYS A 72 14.54 3.86 -5.68
#